data_AF-A0AAW4FXR1-F1
#
_entry.id   AF-A0AAW4FXR1-F1
#
_cell.length_a   1.000
_cell.length_b   1.000
_cell.length_c   1.000
_cell.angle_alpha   90.00
_cell.angle_beta   90.00
_cell.angle_gamma   90.00
#
_symmetry.space_group_name_H-M   'P 1'
#
loop_
_entity.id
_entity.type
_entity.pdbx_description
1 polymer ?
#
loop_
_entity_poly.entity_id
_entity_poly.type
_entity_poly.pdbx_seq_one_letter_code
_entity_poly.pdbx_strand_id
1 'polypeptide(L)' 'MVAFDEGEQRYDLKIEANNVWTVIDVFTGQPVVLDGYLISHLPRDEADDLLDILNLKDAMRRGLIQIWRRPPEDKD' A
#
# COMPACT_ATOMS: atom_id res chain seq x y z
N MET A 1 13.18 -4.52 -0.76
CA MET A 1 12.24 -3.70 0.01
C MET A 1 12.49 -2.26 -0.37
N VAL A 2 11.48 -1.57 -0.93
CA VAL A 2 11.55 -0.12 -1.11
C VAL A 2 11.13 0.46 0.24
N ALA A 3 12.04 1.12 0.94
CA ALA A 3 11.70 1.83 2.16
C ALA A 3 11.06 3.16 1.78
N PHE A 4 9.79 3.33 2.10
CA PHE A 4 9.08 4.59 1.93
C PHE A 4 9.17 5.40 3.21
N ASP A 5 9.50 6.68 3.10
CA ASP A 5 9.51 7.61 4.24
C ASP A 5 8.07 7.75 4.77
N GLU A 6 7.86 7.75 6.10
CA GLU A 6 6.54 7.71 6.76
C GLU A 6 5.58 8.85 6.33
N GLY A 7 6.09 9.92 5.71
CA GLY A 7 5.28 11.03 5.21
C GLY A 7 4.68 10.85 3.82
N GLU A 8 4.99 9.76 3.10
CA GLU A 8 4.60 9.59 1.69
C GLU A 8 3.55 8.49 1.45
N GLN A 9 3.37 7.58 2.42
CA GLN A 9 2.45 6.45 2.34
C GLN A 9 1.02 6.85 2.68
N ARG A 10 0.05 6.37 1.88
CA ARG A 10 -1.38 6.64 2.07
C ARG A 10 -2.04 5.64 3.02
N TYR A 11 -1.49 4.44 3.10
CA TYR A 11 -2.07 3.35 3.87
C TYR A 11 -1.15 2.99 5.02
N ASP A 12 -1.77 2.55 6.13
CA ASP A 12 -1.08 2.09 7.33
C ASP A 12 -1.87 0.95 7.99
N LEU A 13 -1.26 0.29 8.97
CA LEU A 13 -1.85 -0.77 9.76
C LEU A 13 -2.38 -0.25 11.10
N LYS A 14 -3.59 -0.67 11.42
CA LYS A 14 -4.19 -0.48 12.74
C LYS A 14 -4.47 -1.82 13.39
N ILE A 15 -3.96 -2.01 14.61
CA ILE A 15 -4.27 -3.19 15.41
C ILE A 15 -5.70 -3.10 15.96
N GLU A 16 -6.43 -4.22 15.86
CA GLU A 16 -7.78 -4.40 16.40
C GLU A 16 -7.77 -5.33 17.63
N ALA A 17 -8.95 -5.61 18.19
CA ALA A 17 -9.09 -6.61 19.24
C ALA A 17 -8.61 -7.99 18.73
N ASN A 18 -8.17 -8.86 19.64
CA ASN A 18 -7.70 -10.22 19.32
C ASN A 18 -6.45 -10.29 18.41
N ASN A 19 -5.63 -9.22 18.37
CA ASN A 19 -4.35 -9.20 17.66
C ASN A 19 -4.47 -9.46 16.14
N VAL A 20 -5.61 -9.07 15.56
CA VAL A 20 -5.80 -8.96 14.12
C VAL A 20 -5.61 -7.51 13.67
N TRP A 21 -5.41 -7.33 12.37
CA TRP A 21 -4.99 -6.06 11.78
C TRP A 21 -5.93 -5.62 10.67
N THR A 22 -6.01 -4.31 10.51
CA THR A 22 -6.81 -3.62 9.49
C THR A 22 -5.94 -2.63 8.75
N VAL A 23 -6.02 -2.64 7.42
CA VAL A 23 -5.38 -1.61 6.61
C VAL A 23 -6.31 -0.41 6.56
N ILE A 24 -5.79 0.77 6.92
CA ILE A 24 -6.52 2.03 6.95
C ILE A 24 -5.95 3.03 5.95
N ASP A 25 -6.80 3.92 5.45
CA ASP A 25 -6.36 5.14 4.76
C ASP A 25 -6.04 6.21 5.81
N VAL A 26 -4.80 6.68 5.85
CA VAL A 26 -4.30 7.59 6.90
C VAL A 26 -4.99 8.96 6.89
N PHE A 27 -5.50 9.41 5.74
CA PHE A 27 -6.17 10.72 5.63
C PHE A 27 -7.59 10.67 6.19
N THR A 28 -8.24 9.52 6.11
CA THR A 28 -9.64 9.35 6.56
C THR A 28 -9.76 8.60 7.88
N GLY A 29 -8.72 7.84 8.26
CA GLY A 29 -8.74 6.89 9.36
C GLY A 29 -9.69 5.70 9.15
N GLN A 30 -10.26 5.55 7.95
CA GLN A 30 -11.23 4.50 7.63
C GLN A 30 -10.53 3.25 7.11
N PRO A 31 -11.09 2.05 7.37
CA PRO A 31 -10.60 0.82 6.76
C PRO A 31 -10.70 0.87 5.23
N VAL A 32 -9.73 0.26 4.56
CA VAL A 32 -9.73 0.14 3.10
C VAL A 32 -10.79 -0.86 2.66
N VAL A 33 -11.54 -0.50 1.61
CA VAL A 33 -12.42 -1.42 0.89
C VAL A 33 -11.80 -1.72 -0.47
N LEU A 34 -11.48 -2.99 -0.73
CA LEU A 34 -10.93 -3.47 -1.99
C LEU A 34 -11.90 -4.48 -2.61
N ASP A 35 -12.34 -4.23 -3.84
CA ASP A 35 -13.28 -5.09 -4.57
C ASP A 35 -14.56 -5.44 -3.78
N GLY A 36 -15.03 -4.50 -2.95
CA GLY A 36 -16.21 -4.66 -2.10
C GLY A 36 -15.96 -5.34 -0.75
N TYR A 37 -14.73 -5.76 -0.47
CA TYR A 37 -14.34 -6.39 0.80
C TYR A 37 -13.57 -5.42 1.69
N LEU A 38 -13.93 -5.42 2.97
CA LEU A 38 -13.21 -4.68 3.99
C LEU A 38 -11.87 -5.38 4.28
N ILE A 39 -10.76 -4.66 4.21
CA ILE A 39 -9.43 -5.18 4.51
C ILE A 39 -9.20 -5.10 6.04
N SER A 40 -9.86 -5.97 6.78
CA SER A 40 -9.83 -6.04 8.25
C SER A 40 -9.81 -7.47 8.77
N HIS A 41 -9.62 -7.62 10.09
CA HIS A 41 -9.55 -8.92 10.77
C HIS A 41 -8.48 -9.87 10.22
N LEU A 42 -7.37 -9.31 9.72
CA LEU A 42 -6.32 -10.08 9.09
C LEU A 42 -5.25 -10.52 10.10
N PRO A 43 -4.61 -11.69 9.88
CA PRO A 43 -3.30 -11.97 10.46
C PRO A 43 -2.30 -10.88 10.08
N ARG A 44 -1.30 -10.66 10.94
CA ARG A 44 -0.29 -9.61 10.73
C ARG A 44 0.41 -9.72 9.37
N ASP A 45 0.87 -10.91 9.02
CA ASP A 45 1.68 -11.10 7.80
C ASP A 45 0.87 -10.80 6.53
N GLU A 46 -0.40 -11.19 6.50
CA GLU A 46 -1.30 -10.88 5.38
C GLU A 46 -1.62 -9.38 5.30
N ALA A 47 -1.79 -8.72 6.45
CA ALA A 47 -2.00 -7.28 6.50
C ALA A 47 -0.78 -6.49 6.01
N ASP A 48 0.43 -6.95 6.34
CA ASP A 48 1.71 -6.38 5.90
C ASP A 48 1.88 -6.50 4.37
N ASP A 49 1.62 -7.69 3.80
CA ASP A 49 1.67 -7.91 2.34
C ASP A 49 0.68 -6.99 1.60
N LEU A 50 -0.54 -6.84 2.12
CA LEU A 50 -1.55 -5.97 1.52
C LEU A 50 -1.20 -4.48 1.67
N LEU A 51 -0.63 -4.08 2.80
CA LEU A 51 -0.13 -2.72 3.03
C LEU A 51 0.91 -2.35 1.96
N ASP A 52 1.91 -3.20 1.76
CA ASP A 52 2.97 -3.01 0.77
C ASP A 52 2.41 -2.87 -0.65
N ILE A 53 1.47 -3.75 -1.04
CA ILE A 53 0.82 -3.69 -2.37
C ILE A 53 0.04 -2.39 -2.54
N LEU A 54 -0.71 -1.97 -1.53
CA LEU A 54 -1.55 -0.78 -1.60
C LEU A 54 -0.72 0.50 -1.68
N ASN A 55 0.34 0.62 -0.88
CA ASN A 55 1.25 1.75 -0.93
C ASN A 55 2.07 1.78 -2.22
N LEU A 56 2.49 0.62 -2.74
CA LEU A 56 3.13 0.55 -4.06
C LEU A 56 2.20 1.04 -5.18
N LYS A 57 0.92 0.61 -5.18
CA LYS A 57 -0.08 1.05 -6.15
C LYS A 57 -0.35 2.55 -6.05
N ASP A 58 -0.43 3.10 -4.84
CA ASP A 58 -0.60 4.55 -4.64
C ASP A 58 0.62 5.32 -5.14
N ALA A 59 1.84 4.88 -4.81
CA ALA A 59 3.08 5.48 -5.28
C ALA A 59 3.19 5.46 -6.81
N MET A 60 2.82 4.37 -7.47
CA MET A 60 2.75 4.30 -8.94
C MET A 60 1.71 5.27 -9.50
N ARG A 61 0.52 5.34 -8.91
CA ARG A 61 -0.56 6.25 -9.33
C ARG A 61 -0.16 7.72 -9.21
N ARG A 62 0.58 8.07 -8.15
CA ARG A 62 1.10 9.42 -7.88
C ARG A 62 2.38 9.75 -8.66
N GLY A 63 2.94 8.77 -9.38
CA GLY A 63 4.18 8.94 -10.16
C GLY A 63 5.45 8.99 -9.31
N LEU A 64 5.38 8.63 -8.03
CA LEU A 64 6.49 8.60 -7.07
C LEU A 64 7.47 7.45 -7.38
N ILE A 65 6.95 6.36 -7.95
CA ILE A 65 7.76 5.28 -8.50
C ILE A 65 7.57 5.24 -10.01
N GLN A 66 8.65 5.53 -10.73
CA GLN A 66 8.79 5.11 -12.13
C GLN A 66 9.40 3.71 -12.12
N ILE A 67 8.57 2.68 -12.22
CA ILE A 67 9.04 1.34 -12.57
C ILE A 67 9.77 1.47 -13.90
N TRP A 68 11.06 1.13 -13.93
CA TRP A 68 11.97 1.28 -15.08
C TRP A 68 11.22 1.21 -16.42
N ARG A 69 10.91 2.37 -17.01
CA ARG A 69 10.55 2.42 -18.42
C ARG A 69 11.82 2.05 -19.17
N ARG A 70 11.80 0.94 -19.92
CA ARG A 70 12.85 0.63 -20.90
C ARG A 70 13.14 1.94 -21.67
N PRO A 71 14.37 2.47 -21.67
CA PRO A 71 14.68 3.63 -22.50
C PRO A 71 14.35 3.25 -23.96
N PRO A 72 13.86 4.19 -24.78
CA PRO A 72 13.73 3.93 -26.21
C PRO A 72 15.09 3.40 -26.68
N GLU A 73 15.11 2.23 -27.34
CA GLU A 73 16.32 1.80 -28.02
C GLU A 73 16.65 2.90 -29.02
N ASP A 74 17.77 3.60 -28.79
CA ASP A 74 18.32 4.51 -29.78
C ASP A 74 18.48 3.69 -31.05
N LYS A 75 17.65 3.98 -32.06
CA LYS A 75 17.81 3.42 -33.39
C LYS A 75 18.98 4.16 -34.02
N ASP A 76 20.12 3.49 -34.07
CA ASP A 76 21.30 3.89 -34.85
C ASP A 76 20.93 4.28 -36.29
#